data_AF-A0A6T9ID65-F1
#
_entry.id   AF-A0A6T9ID65-F1
#
_cell.length_a   1.000
_cell.length_b   1.000
_cell.length_c   1.000
_cell.angle_alpha   90.00
_cell.angle_beta   90.00
_cell.angle_gamma   90.00
#
_symmetry.space_group_name_H-M   'P 1'
#
loop_
_entity.id
_entity.type
_entity.pdbx_description
1 polymer ?
#
loop_
_entity_poly.entity_id
_entity_poly.type
_entity_poly.pdbx_seq_one_letter_code
_entity_poly.pdbx_strand_id
1 'polypeptide(L)'
;KAGNKALKYHEFLEAMVMLAFHRANPRYGEAGHEREASSPLPGCLELLLQRSLLKKAKHGGMASIKEGIAHGADVQVIIWSHKSALLKEFNAATRTQVLSKDAFLQSLSTRALIGDANVQPLSSVRGASLPAVHLSLSGLDA
;
A
#
# COMPACT_ATOMS: atom_id res chain seq x y z
N LYS A 1 25.83 8.79 -22.78
CA LYS A 1 25.58 8.35 -21.38
C LYS A 1 24.44 7.33 -21.41
N ALA A 2 24.75 6.05 -21.25
CA ALA A 2 23.70 5.03 -21.14
C ALA A 2 23.03 5.20 -19.77
N GLY A 3 21.78 5.67 -19.76
CA GLY A 3 20.98 5.77 -18.54
C GLY A 3 20.80 4.39 -17.90
N ASN A 4 20.49 4.39 -16.60
CA ASN A 4 20.24 3.16 -15.86
C ASN A 4 19.12 2.36 -16.57
N LYS A 5 19.43 1.18 -17.11
CA LYS A 5 18.49 0.34 -17.89
C LYS A 5 17.53 -0.47 -17.00
N ALA A 6 17.42 -0.11 -15.73
CA ALA A 6 16.55 -0.79 -14.78
C ALA A 6 15.10 -0.34 -15.01
N LEU A 7 14.17 -1.30 -14.94
CA LEU A 7 12.74 -1.01 -14.91
C LEU A 7 12.42 -0.19 -13.65
N LYS A 8 11.64 0.88 -13.81
CA LYS A 8 11.01 1.56 -12.69
C LYS A 8 9.99 0.63 -12.06
N TYR A 9 9.62 0.93 -10.81
CA TYR A 9 8.68 0.08 -10.07
C TYR A 9 7.34 -0.14 -10.79
N HIS A 10 6.74 0.91 -11.38
CA HIS A 10 5.50 0.76 -12.13
C HIS A 10 5.69 -0.06 -13.43
N GLU A 11 6.79 0.16 -14.16
CA GLU A 11 7.14 -0.61 -15.36
C GLU A 11 7.36 -2.11 -15.03
N PHE A 12 7.92 -2.39 -13.85
CA PHE A 12 8.07 -3.75 -13.33
C PHE A 12 6.71 -4.39 -13.00
N LEU A 13 5.80 -3.65 -12.36
CA LEU A 13 4.44 -4.13 -12.07
C LEU A 13 3.65 -4.41 -13.36
N GLU A 14 3.73 -3.52 -14.35
CA GLU A 14 3.11 -3.72 -15.67
C GLU A 14 3.67 -4.96 -16.37
N ALA A 15 4.99 -5.12 -16.38
CA ALA A 15 5.64 -6.31 -16.92
C ALA A 15 5.18 -7.59 -16.21
N MET A 16 5.01 -7.57 -14.89
CA MET A 16 4.49 -8.72 -14.14
C MET A 16 3.06 -9.09 -14.54
N VAL A 17 2.17 -8.11 -14.72
CA VAL A 17 0.78 -8.35 -15.14
C VAL A 17 0.75 -8.97 -16.54
N MET A 18 1.52 -8.42 -17.48
CA MET A 18 1.61 -8.96 -18.84
C MET A 18 2.18 -10.38 -18.87
N LEU A 19 3.26 -10.62 -18.11
CA LEU A 19 3.89 -11.94 -18.02
C LEU A 19 2.92 -12.98 -17.43
N ALA A 20 2.18 -12.63 -16.38
CA ALA A 20 1.19 -13.52 -15.79
C ALA A 20 0.09 -13.90 -16.79
N PHE A 21 -0.42 -12.90 -17.52
CA PHE A 21 -1.48 -13.11 -18.49
C PHE A 21 -1.03 -13.97 -19.68
N HIS A 22 0.07 -13.64 -20.34
CA HIS A 22 0.55 -14.40 -21.50
C HIS A 22 1.06 -15.79 -21.13
N ARG A 23 1.67 -15.95 -19.94
CA ARG A 23 2.11 -17.27 -19.48
C ARG A 23 0.92 -18.20 -19.19
N ALA A 24 -0.19 -17.67 -18.70
CA ALA A 24 -1.39 -18.45 -18.43
C ALA A 24 -2.27 -18.63 -19.69
N ASN A 25 -2.14 -17.75 -20.68
CA ASN A 25 -2.92 -17.78 -21.92
C ASN A 25 -1.99 -17.69 -23.16
N PRO A 26 -1.19 -18.73 -23.44
CA PRO A 26 -0.17 -18.69 -24.50
C PRO A 26 -0.76 -18.51 -25.90
N ARG A 27 -2.01 -18.94 -26.12
CA ARG A 27 -2.70 -18.85 -27.42
C ARG A 27 -3.54 -17.57 -27.58
N TYR A 28 -3.58 -16.72 -26.55
CA TYR A 28 -4.38 -15.50 -26.60
C TYR A 28 -3.83 -14.57 -27.68
N GLY A 29 -4.70 -14.21 -28.63
CA GLY A 29 -4.32 -13.38 -29.79
C GLY A 29 -3.89 -14.18 -31.03
N GLU A 30 -3.85 -15.52 -30.96
CA GLU A 30 -3.74 -16.37 -32.16
C GLU A 30 -5.06 -16.37 -32.95
N ALA A 31 -4.99 -16.62 -34.26
CA ALA A 31 -6.17 -16.73 -35.12
C ALA A 31 -7.11 -17.83 -34.60
N GLY A 32 -8.37 -17.47 -34.32
CA GLY A 32 -9.35 -18.36 -33.69
C GLY A 32 -9.35 -18.38 -32.15
N HIS A 33 -8.38 -17.72 -31.50
CA HIS A 33 -8.29 -17.55 -30.03
C HIS A 33 -8.13 -16.07 -29.63
N GLU A 34 -8.56 -15.15 -30.48
CA GLU A 34 -8.37 -13.70 -30.35
C GLU A 34 -8.94 -13.11 -29.05
N ARG A 35 -9.95 -13.77 -28.47
CA ARG A 35 -10.63 -13.33 -27.24
C ARG A 35 -10.73 -14.42 -26.18
N GLU A 36 -10.03 -15.54 -26.37
CA GLU A 36 -10.14 -16.68 -25.48
C GLU A 36 -9.03 -16.64 -24.43
N ALA A 37 -9.38 -16.18 -23.23
CA ALA A 37 -8.51 -16.21 -22.05
C ALA A 37 -8.99 -17.32 -21.11
N SER A 38 -8.37 -18.51 -21.18
CA SER A 38 -8.66 -19.65 -20.31
C SER A 38 -8.42 -19.35 -18.82
N SER A 39 -7.45 -18.47 -18.52
CA SER A 39 -7.16 -17.99 -17.17
C SER A 39 -7.03 -16.45 -17.18
N PRO A 40 -8.16 -15.72 -17.06
CA PRO A 40 -8.14 -14.27 -17.13
C PRO A 40 -7.53 -13.61 -15.87
N LEU A 41 -7.27 -12.31 -15.96
CA LEU A 41 -6.95 -11.48 -14.80
C LEU A 41 -8.20 -11.33 -13.90
N PRO A 42 -8.04 -11.24 -12.56
CA PRO A 42 -6.77 -11.21 -11.83
C PRO A 42 -6.19 -12.61 -11.49
N GLY A 43 -6.92 -13.69 -11.76
CA GLY A 43 -6.57 -15.04 -11.28
C GLY A 43 -5.20 -15.55 -11.74
N CYS A 44 -4.82 -15.31 -13.00
CA CYS A 44 -3.50 -15.71 -13.50
C CYS A 44 -2.34 -14.99 -12.80
N LEU A 45 -2.54 -13.73 -12.39
CA LEU A 45 -1.56 -12.94 -11.64
C LEU A 45 -1.40 -13.49 -10.23
N GLU A 46 -2.51 -13.79 -9.55
CA GLU A 46 -2.48 -14.39 -8.21
C GLU A 46 -1.73 -15.74 -8.23
N LEU A 47 -2.02 -16.59 -9.21
CA LEU A 47 -1.33 -17.87 -9.38
C LEU A 47 0.17 -17.68 -9.64
N LEU A 48 0.57 -16.71 -10.46
CA LEU A 48 1.98 -16.42 -10.70
C LEU A 48 2.68 -15.92 -9.43
N LEU A 49 2.04 -15.01 -8.68
CA LEU A 49 2.54 -14.50 -7.41
C LEU A 49 2.73 -15.63 -6.41
N GLN A 50 1.70 -16.42 -6.12
CA GLN A 50 1.76 -17.48 -5.11
C GLN A 50 2.69 -18.63 -5.53
N ARG A 51 2.62 -19.07 -6.79
CA ARG A 51 3.33 -20.27 -7.26
C ARG A 51 4.74 -20.01 -7.78
N SER A 52 5.13 -18.78 -8.11
CA SER A 52 6.44 -18.52 -8.72
C SER A 52 7.25 -17.46 -7.96
N LEU A 53 6.64 -16.33 -7.59
CA LEU A 53 7.38 -15.18 -7.07
C LEU A 53 7.45 -15.13 -5.54
N LEU A 54 6.33 -15.37 -4.87
CA LEU A 54 6.16 -15.21 -3.42
C LEU A 54 6.21 -16.55 -2.67
N LYS A 55 6.77 -17.61 -3.25
CA LYS A 55 6.84 -18.95 -2.62
C LYS A 55 7.39 -18.96 -1.20
N LYS A 56 8.33 -18.05 -0.90
CA LYS A 56 9.00 -17.90 0.40
C LYS A 56 8.60 -16.61 1.13
N ALA A 57 7.65 -15.85 0.58
CA ALA A 57 7.17 -14.66 1.24
C ALA A 57 6.44 -15.08 2.53
N LYS A 58 6.80 -14.46 3.65
CA LYS A 58 6.25 -14.79 4.96
C LYS A 58 4.84 -14.20 5.08
N HIS A 59 3.84 -14.96 4.65
CA HIS A 59 2.43 -14.55 4.72
C HIS A 59 1.84 -14.61 6.15
N GLY A 60 2.47 -15.33 7.08
CA GLY A 60 1.91 -15.60 8.41
C GLY A 60 1.84 -14.41 9.37
N GLY A 61 2.68 -13.38 9.19
CA GLY A 61 2.69 -12.23 10.11
C GLY A 61 1.40 -11.42 10.04
N MET A 62 0.88 -11.20 8.83
CA MET A 62 -0.33 -10.40 8.63
C MET A 62 -1.58 -11.11 9.15
N ALA A 63 -1.65 -12.44 9.03
CA ALA A 63 -2.75 -13.24 9.57
C ALA A 63 -2.81 -13.14 11.10
N SER A 64 -1.67 -13.29 11.77
CA SER A 64 -1.58 -13.17 13.23
C SER A 64 -1.90 -11.75 13.72
N ILE A 65 -1.43 -10.70 13.01
CA ILE A 65 -1.79 -9.31 13.32
C ILE A 65 -3.30 -9.08 13.11
N LYS A 66 -3.87 -9.60 12.02
CA LYS A 66 -5.30 -9.49 11.73
C LYS A 66 -6.16 -10.19 12.80
N GLU A 67 -5.76 -11.38 13.23
CA GLU A 67 -6.40 -12.11 14.33
C GLU A 67 -6.27 -11.36 15.65
N GLY A 68 -5.08 -10.81 15.96
CA GLY A 68 -4.86 -9.98 17.14
C GLY A 68 -5.74 -8.74 17.16
N ILE A 69 -5.94 -8.08 16.01
CA ILE A 69 -6.86 -6.93 15.91
C ILE A 69 -8.32 -7.38 16.04
N ALA A 70 -8.70 -8.51 15.44
CA ALA A 70 -10.07 -9.00 15.43
C ALA A 70 -10.52 -9.53 16.81
N HIS A 71 -9.61 -10.12 17.59
CA HIS A 71 -9.96 -10.87 18.80
C HIS A 71 -9.23 -10.43 20.07
N GLY A 72 -8.22 -9.56 19.98
CA GLY A 72 -7.53 -9.01 21.16
C GLY A 72 -8.47 -8.17 22.00
N ALA A 73 -8.68 -8.54 23.26
CA ALA A 73 -9.67 -7.90 24.14
C ALA A 73 -9.35 -6.41 24.39
N ASP A 74 -8.08 -6.09 24.57
CA ASP A 74 -7.54 -4.73 24.68
C ASP A 74 -7.79 -3.91 23.41
N VAL A 75 -7.50 -4.49 22.24
CA VAL A 75 -7.72 -3.84 20.94
C VAL A 75 -9.21 -3.62 20.69
N GLN A 76 -10.04 -4.60 21.01
CA GLN A 76 -11.49 -4.51 20.86
C GLN A 76 -12.07 -3.41 21.76
N VAL A 77 -11.67 -3.32 23.03
CA VAL A 77 -12.13 -2.25 23.93
C VAL A 77 -11.87 -0.88 23.30
N ILE A 78 -10.66 -0.64 22.79
CA ILE A 78 -10.30 0.62 22.13
C ILE A 78 -11.16 0.84 20.87
N ILE A 79 -11.29 -0.18 20.01
CA ILE A 79 -12.10 -0.08 18.79
C ILE A 79 -13.55 0.26 19.14
N TRP A 80 -14.16 -0.40 20.12
CA TRP A 80 -15.53 -0.15 20.54
C TRP A 80 -15.71 1.25 21.13
N SER A 81 -14.76 1.71 21.96
CA SER A 81 -14.76 3.08 22.51
C SER A 81 -14.70 4.16 21.44
N HIS A 82 -13.98 3.91 20.34
CA HIS A 82 -13.81 4.89 19.25
C HIS A 82 -14.71 4.63 18.03
N LYS A 83 -15.50 3.54 18.03
CA LYS A 83 -16.28 3.09 16.88
C LYS A 83 -17.20 4.16 16.31
N SER A 84 -17.92 4.89 17.17
CA SER A 84 -18.86 5.93 16.75
C SER A 84 -18.15 7.13 16.11
N ALA A 85 -17.03 7.56 16.68
CA ALA A 85 -16.20 8.65 16.15
C ALA A 85 -15.57 8.24 14.81
N LEU A 86 -15.01 7.03 14.74
CA LEU A 86 -14.46 6.47 13.51
C LEU A 86 -15.51 6.34 12.40
N LEU A 87 -16.71 5.86 12.74
CA LEU A 87 -17.79 5.73 11.76
C LEU A 87 -18.26 7.10 11.23
N LYS A 88 -18.30 8.12 12.09
CA LYS A 88 -18.63 9.49 11.69
C LYS A 88 -17.61 10.05 10.70
N GLU A 89 -16.32 9.95 11.02
CA GLU A 89 -15.24 10.41 10.15
C GLU A 89 -15.15 9.60 8.86
N PHE A 90 -15.31 8.27 8.95
CA PHE A 90 -15.33 7.38 7.79
C PHE A 90 -16.46 7.77 6.84
N ASN A 91 -17.69 7.89 7.34
CA ASN A 91 -18.83 8.30 6.52
C ASN A 91 -18.69 9.72 5.96
N ALA A 92 -18.04 10.63 6.68
CA ALA A 92 -17.73 11.96 6.16
C ALA A 92 -16.72 11.88 5.00
N ALA A 93 -15.69 11.04 5.13
CA ALA A 93 -14.66 10.85 4.11
C ALA A 93 -15.14 10.04 2.89
N THR A 94 -15.99 9.02 3.07
CA THR A 94 -16.49 8.15 2.00
C THR A 94 -17.74 8.68 1.28
N ARG A 95 -18.30 9.81 1.73
CA ARG A 95 -19.37 10.52 1.00
C ARG A 95 -18.92 10.99 -0.37
N THR A 96 -17.64 11.28 -0.52
CA THR A 96 -16.98 11.47 -1.81
C THR A 96 -16.44 10.11 -2.27
N GLN A 97 -17.12 9.48 -3.24
CA GLN A 97 -16.74 8.16 -3.77
C GLN A 97 -15.37 8.14 -4.49
N VAL A 98 -14.75 9.29 -4.69
CA VAL A 98 -13.42 9.41 -5.31
C VAL A 98 -12.60 10.43 -4.50
N LEU A 99 -11.61 9.93 -3.75
CA LEU A 99 -10.53 10.76 -3.25
C LEU A 99 -9.46 10.81 -4.35
N SER A 100 -9.30 11.94 -5.01
CA SER A 100 -8.21 12.10 -5.98
C SER A 100 -6.86 12.03 -5.26
N LYS A 101 -5.82 11.59 -5.97
CA LYS A 101 -4.45 11.59 -5.44
C LYS A 101 -4.07 12.96 -4.87
N ASP A 102 -4.47 14.03 -5.55
CA ASP A 102 -4.19 15.40 -5.12
C ASP A 102 -4.93 15.77 -3.83
N ALA A 103 -6.20 15.37 -3.70
CA ALA A 103 -6.97 15.59 -2.47
C ALA A 103 -6.39 14.80 -1.28
N PHE A 104 -5.88 13.58 -1.53
CA PHE A 104 -5.19 12.78 -0.53
C PHE A 104 -3.88 13.43 -0.08
N LEU A 105 -3.02 13.82 -1.04
CA LEU A 105 -1.74 14.47 -0.74
C LEU A 105 -1.95 15.82 -0.02
N GLN A 106 -2.97 16.59 -0.41
CA GLN A 106 -3.33 17.81 0.33
C GLN A 106 -3.74 17.51 1.76
N SER A 107 -4.56 16.49 2.02
CA SER A 107 -4.94 16.10 3.38
C SER A 107 -3.73 15.70 4.24
N LEU A 108 -2.77 14.97 3.67
CA LEU A 108 -1.55 14.60 4.38
C LEU A 108 -0.70 15.83 4.71
N SER A 109 -0.61 16.78 3.77
CA SER A 109 0.12 18.03 3.98
C SER A 109 -0.56 18.89 5.05
N THR A 110 -1.88 19.04 5.02
CA THR A 110 -2.65 19.80 6.03
C THR A 110 -2.49 19.22 7.45
N ARG A 111 -2.33 17.90 7.56
CA ARG A 111 -2.09 17.22 8.84
C ARG A 111 -0.61 17.22 9.27
N ALA A 112 0.26 17.91 8.51
CA ALA A 112 1.71 17.93 8.71
C ALA A 112 2.36 16.54 8.70
N LEU A 113 1.78 15.60 7.95
CA LEU A 113 2.31 14.24 7.77
C LEU A 113 3.31 14.17 6.61
N ILE A 114 3.17 15.05 5.62
CA ILE A 114 4.13 15.25 4.53
C ILE A 114 4.51 16.74 4.46
N GLY A 115 5.78 17.02 4.21
CA GLY A 115 6.38 18.35 4.22
C GLY A 115 7.76 18.34 4.89
N ASP A 116 8.38 19.52 4.93
CA ASP A 116 9.61 19.77 5.68
C ASP A 116 9.27 20.29 7.07
N ALA A 117 9.76 19.59 8.09
CA ALA A 117 9.59 19.97 9.49
C ALA A 117 10.89 19.77 10.27
N ASN A 118 11.32 20.81 10.99
CA ASN A 118 12.36 20.69 12.00
C ASN A 118 11.72 20.33 13.34
N VAL A 119 11.81 19.07 13.72
CA VAL A 119 11.27 18.60 15.01
C VAL A 119 12.39 18.65 16.04
N GLN A 120 12.11 19.29 17.18
CA GLN A 120 12.97 19.19 18.36
C GLN A 120 12.49 18.01 19.21
N PRO A 121 13.21 16.88 19.24
CA PRO A 121 12.78 15.75 20.05
C PRO A 121 12.95 16.07 21.53
N LEU A 122 11.95 15.70 22.33
CA LEU A 122 12.03 15.77 23.79
C LEU A 122 13.03 14.72 24.28
N SER A 123 14.00 15.15 25.08
CA SER A 123 14.93 14.21 25.71
C SER A 123 14.26 13.49 26.88
N SER A 124 14.62 12.21 27.06
CA SER A 124 14.18 11.42 28.22
C SER A 124 14.92 11.81 29.51
N VAL A 125 15.97 12.64 29.40
CA VAL A 125 16.82 13.08 30.50
C VAL A 125 16.55 14.55 30.78
N ARG A 126 16.02 14.86 31.98
CA ARG A 126 15.73 16.24 32.41
C ARG A 126 16.94 17.15 32.17
N GLY A 127 16.79 18.13 31.29
CA GLY A 127 17.80 19.18 31.03
C GLY A 127 18.68 18.98 29.80
N ALA A 128 18.59 17.84 29.09
CA ALA A 128 19.31 17.65 27.83
C ALA A 128 18.50 18.21 26.64
N SER A 129 19.09 19.09 25.83
CA SER A 129 18.53 19.54 24.55
C SER A 129 19.10 18.66 23.43
N LEU A 130 18.23 18.02 22.65
CA LEU A 130 18.63 17.25 21.48
C LEU A 130 18.66 18.15 20.24
N PRO A 131 19.61 17.94 19.31
CA PRO A 131 19.64 18.71 18.06
C PRO A 131 18.34 18.51 17.28
N ALA A 132 17.87 19.59 16.64
CA ALA A 132 16.69 19.52 15.79
C ALA A 132 16.91 18.53 14.64
N VAL A 133 15.93 17.66 14.41
CA VAL A 133 15.94 16.69 13.32
C VAL A 133 15.09 17.24 12.20
N HIS A 134 15.69 17.38 11.03
CA HIS A 134 14.98 17.73 9.81
C HIS A 134 14.26 16.49 9.27
N LEU A 135 12.94 16.55 9.21
CA LEU A 135 12.09 15.54 8.59
C LEU A 135 11.63 16.10 7.25
N SER A 136 11.94 15.40 6.17
CA SER A 136 11.45 15.70 4.82
C SER A 136 10.69 14.49 4.31
N LEU A 137 9.37 14.47 4.54
CA LEU A 137 8.49 13.42 4.01
C LEU A 137 7.75 13.99 2.82
N SER A 138 8.05 13.52 1.62
CA SER A 138 7.45 14.02 0.39
C SER A 138 6.18 13.25 0.03
N GLY A 139 5.38 13.80 -0.89
CA GLY A 139 4.26 13.06 -1.48
C GLY A 139 4.66 11.85 -2.32
N LEU A 140 5.97 11.60 -2.53
CA LEU A 140 6.49 10.35 -3.12
C LEU A 140 6.67 9.25 -2.07
N ASP A 141 6.74 9.62 -0.79
CA ASP A 141 6.89 8.72 0.36
C ASP A 141 5.52 8.26 0.92
N ALA A 142 4.42 8.82 0.41
CA ALA A 142 3.03 8.55 0.77
C ALA A 142 2.32 7.67 -0.27
#